data_AF-A0A3C1VFS8-F1
#
_entry.id   AF-A0A3C1VFS8-F1
#
_cell.length_a   1.000
_cell.length_b   1.000
_cell.length_c   1.000
_cell.angle_alpha   90.00
_cell.angle_beta   90.00
_cell.angle_gamma   90.00
#
_symmetry.space_group_name_H-M   'P 1'
#
loop_
_entity.id
_entity.type
_entity.pdbx_description
1 polymer ?
#
loop_
_entity_poly.entity_id
_entity_poly.type
_entity_poly.pdbx_seq_one_letter_code
_entity_poly.pdbx_strand_id
1 'polypeptide(L)'
;MRAGWSCFCFHFKKLTGPLRWAKNIFISKSPRPYFNSDAVRKPIDDWVESRLTKLGKNDLTRQNSGNASGFGRDISKWIGKETVLPSNVISLALVGKNRGHPAVFPVDLPLFFIKLLCPPDGLVVDPFAGSGSTGLAAISQNRRCVLIDNNEVYCKTARRRLIEETFVPKSNGRHHVTQANGFEQAKLLDAVSSKPMSKSKPVRYSISKRKK
;
A
#
# COMPACT_ATOMS: atom_id res chain seq x y z
N MET A 1 -1.89 -25.94 -0.39
CA MET A 1 -1.45 -24.52 -0.25
C MET A 1 -2.39 -23.81 0.71
N ARG A 2 -1.94 -23.50 1.94
CA ARG A 2 -2.80 -22.80 2.92
C ARG A 2 -2.76 -21.31 2.62
N ALA A 3 -3.85 -20.77 2.07
CA ALA A 3 -4.08 -19.33 1.98
C ALA A 3 -4.18 -18.75 3.39
N GLY A 4 -3.03 -18.42 3.98
CA GLY A 4 -2.94 -17.74 5.26
C GLY A 4 -3.47 -16.32 5.06
N TRP A 5 -4.57 -16.01 5.76
CA TRP A 5 -5.15 -14.68 5.83
C TRP A 5 -4.08 -13.72 6.38
N SER A 6 -3.48 -12.93 5.51
CA SER A 6 -2.58 -11.87 5.92
C SER A 6 -3.42 -10.61 6.14
N CYS A 7 -3.93 -10.45 7.36
CA CYS A 7 -4.55 -9.20 7.79
C CYS A 7 -3.45 -8.14 7.95
N PHE A 8 -3.44 -7.14 7.07
CA PHE A 8 -2.50 -6.03 7.13
C PHE A 8 -3.21 -4.81 7.67
N CYS A 9 -2.89 -4.42 8.91
CA CYS A 9 -3.35 -3.19 9.50
C CYS A 9 -2.31 -2.10 9.23
N PHE A 10 -2.70 -1.04 8.54
CA PHE A 10 -1.89 0.16 8.42
C PHE A 10 -2.18 1.08 9.61
N HIS A 11 -1.14 1.43 10.37
CA HIS A 11 -1.24 2.49 11.36
C HIS A 11 -0.31 3.64 10.94
N PHE A 12 -0.90 4.73 10.46
CA PHE A 12 -0.18 5.94 10.09
C PHE A 12 -0.47 7.04 11.12
N LYS A 13 0.54 7.42 11.90
CA LYS A 13 0.45 8.59 12.79
C LYS A 13 1.16 9.76 12.13
N LYS A 14 0.41 10.76 11.69
CA LYS A 14 0.96 12.04 11.24
C LYS A 14 1.51 12.77 12.47
N LEU A 15 2.83 12.81 12.61
CA LEU A 15 3.48 13.61 13.65
C LEU A 15 3.49 15.07 13.18
N THR A 16 2.77 15.94 13.87
CA THR A 16 2.74 17.38 13.60
C THR A 16 4.02 18.03 14.13
N GLY A 17 4.89 18.48 13.24
CA GLY A 17 6.15 19.18 13.53
C GLY A 17 6.94 19.46 12.24
N PRO A 18 8.13 20.11 12.28
CA PRO A 18 8.99 20.38 11.11
C PRO A 18 9.58 19.11 10.46
N LEU A 19 9.15 17.93 10.91
CA LEU A 19 9.68 16.64 10.50
C LEU A 19 9.14 16.26 9.12
N ARG A 20 10.05 16.15 8.15
CA ARG A 20 9.78 15.77 6.76
C ARG A 20 9.62 14.25 6.57
N TRP A 21 9.40 13.49 7.64
CA TRP A 21 9.35 12.03 7.60
C TRP A 21 8.31 11.46 8.56
N ALA A 22 7.79 10.28 8.22
CA ALA A 22 6.90 9.47 9.05
C ALA A 22 7.40 8.02 9.06
N LYS A 23 7.14 7.30 10.15
CA LYS A 23 7.57 5.90 10.32
C LYS A 23 6.41 4.95 10.05
N ASN A 24 6.69 3.93 9.24
CA ASN A 24 5.78 2.81 9.00
C ASN A 24 6.36 1.54 9.60
N ILE A 25 5.56 0.84 10.39
CA ILE A 25 5.97 -0.41 11.04
C ILE A 25 5.22 -1.54 10.35
N PHE A 26 5.99 -2.44 9.74
CA PHE A 26 5.45 -3.67 9.18
C PHE A 26 5.52 -4.78 10.24
N ILE A 27 4.37 -5.39 10.52
CA ILE A 27 4.21 -6.53 11.44
C ILE A 27 3.57 -7.68 10.67
N SER A 28 4.05 -8.90 10.90
CA SER A 28 3.50 -10.11 10.28
C SER A 28 3.17 -11.16 11.34
N LYS A 29 2.14 -11.96 11.06
CA LYS A 29 1.73 -13.08 11.92
C LYS A 29 2.66 -14.30 11.79
N SER A 30 3.30 -14.45 10.63
CA SER A 30 4.16 -15.58 10.27
C SER A 30 5.59 -15.08 10.04
N PRO A 31 6.63 -15.85 10.39
CA PRO A 31 8.02 -15.50 10.07
C PRO A 31 8.28 -15.45 8.55
N ARG A 32 7.40 -16.05 7.74
CA ARG A 32 7.44 -16.02 6.28
C ARG A 32 6.11 -15.51 5.72
N PRO A 33 5.86 -14.20 5.73
CA PRO A 33 4.67 -13.62 5.10
C PRO A 33 4.79 -13.68 3.57
N TYR A 34 3.69 -13.48 2.86
CA TYR A 34 3.74 -13.17 1.44
C TYR A 34 4.57 -11.88 1.23
N PHE A 35 5.53 -11.93 0.32
CA PHE A 35 6.46 -10.84 0.06
C PHE A 35 6.89 -10.86 -1.41
N ASN A 36 6.38 -9.92 -2.20
CA ASN A 36 6.69 -9.76 -3.61
C ASN A 36 7.60 -8.54 -3.81
N SER A 37 8.91 -8.74 -3.64
CA SER A 37 9.91 -7.68 -3.80
C SER A 37 10.03 -7.18 -5.23
N ASP A 38 9.73 -8.03 -6.20
CA ASP A 38 9.86 -7.68 -7.62
C ASP A 38 8.81 -6.66 -8.05
N ALA A 39 7.60 -6.72 -7.48
CA ALA A 39 6.52 -5.78 -7.76
C ALA A 39 6.79 -4.32 -7.32
N VAL A 40 7.85 -4.09 -6.53
CA VAL A 40 8.22 -2.75 -6.03
C VAL A 40 9.63 -2.32 -6.42
N ARG A 41 10.27 -3.04 -7.35
CA ARG A 41 11.56 -2.64 -7.91
C ARG A 41 11.46 -1.26 -8.55
N LYS A 42 12.55 -0.52 -8.45
CA LYS A 42 12.70 0.81 -9.07
C LYS A 42 13.67 0.71 -10.23
N PRO A 43 13.45 1.46 -11.33
CA PRO A 43 14.46 1.61 -12.35
C PRO A 43 15.72 2.20 -11.72
N ILE A 44 16.86 1.78 -12.23
CA ILE A 44 18.13 2.41 -11.93
C ILE A 44 18.17 3.78 -12.61
N ASP A 45 18.59 4.80 -11.86
CA ASP A 45 18.78 6.16 -12.39
C ASP A 45 20.07 6.27 -13.23
N ASP A 46 20.10 7.27 -14.12
CA ASP A 46 21.18 7.54 -15.09
C ASP A 46 22.58 7.72 -14.45
N TRP A 47 22.66 8.06 -13.17
CA TRP A 47 23.95 8.19 -12.47
C TRP A 47 24.75 6.89 -12.47
N VAL A 48 24.08 5.72 -12.57
CA VAL A 48 24.76 4.42 -12.61
C VAL A 48 25.59 4.27 -13.87
N GLU A 49 25.18 4.81 -15.01
CA GLU A 49 25.98 4.77 -16.24
C GLU A 49 27.29 5.54 -16.06
N SER A 50 27.22 6.73 -15.47
CA SER A 50 28.39 7.54 -15.11
C SER A 50 29.31 6.83 -14.11
N ARG A 51 28.74 6.02 -13.19
CA ARG A 51 29.52 5.23 -12.24
C ARG A 51 30.16 4.00 -12.89
N LEU A 52 29.45 3.32 -13.79
CA LEU A 52 29.91 2.10 -14.47
C LEU A 52 30.96 2.39 -15.54
N THR A 53 30.94 3.57 -16.16
CA THR A 53 31.98 4.00 -17.12
C THR A 53 33.33 4.29 -16.45
N LYS A 54 33.35 4.57 -15.15
CA LYS A 54 34.56 4.90 -14.36
C LYS A 54 35.02 3.77 -13.44
N LEU A 55 34.84 2.52 -13.85
CA LEU A 55 35.25 1.37 -13.03
C LEU A 55 36.78 1.21 -13.01
N GLY A 56 37.36 1.21 -11.81
CA GLY A 56 38.77 0.88 -11.61
C GLY A 56 38.99 -0.62 -11.43
N LYS A 57 40.26 -1.06 -11.44
CA LYS A 57 40.64 -2.47 -11.21
C LYS A 57 40.07 -3.05 -9.90
N ASN A 58 39.97 -2.21 -8.87
CA ASN A 58 39.46 -2.61 -7.54
C ASN A 58 37.93 -2.78 -7.50
N ASP A 59 37.19 -2.16 -8.43
CA ASP A 59 35.72 -2.21 -8.47
C ASP A 59 35.18 -3.48 -9.14
N LEU A 60 36.06 -4.20 -9.87
CA LEU A 60 35.75 -5.46 -10.58
C LEU A 60 35.81 -6.69 -9.67
N THR A 61 36.22 -6.53 -8.41
CA THR A 61 36.33 -7.62 -7.44
C THR A 61 35.58 -7.27 -6.16
N ARG A 62 35.18 -8.30 -5.39
CA ARG A 62 34.50 -8.09 -4.11
C ARG A 62 35.48 -7.47 -3.11
N GLN A 63 35.12 -6.28 -2.63
CA GLN A 63 35.84 -5.58 -1.56
C GLN A 63 35.08 -5.74 -0.24
N ASN A 64 35.68 -6.45 0.72
CA ASN A 64 35.12 -6.56 2.06
C ASN A 64 35.46 -5.30 2.90
N SER A 65 34.59 -4.97 3.84
CA SER A 65 34.80 -3.88 4.79
C SER A 65 35.93 -4.22 5.76
N GLY A 66 36.79 -3.23 6.06
CA GLY A 66 37.93 -3.39 6.96
C GLY A 66 37.57 -3.62 8.44
N ASN A 67 36.30 -3.47 8.82
CA ASN A 67 35.81 -3.66 10.19
C ASN A 67 35.39 -5.11 10.51
N ALA A 68 35.86 -6.10 9.74
CA ALA A 68 35.57 -7.53 9.93
C ALA A 68 34.08 -7.91 10.00
N SER A 69 33.18 -7.04 9.54
CA SER A 69 31.73 -7.25 9.62
C SER A 69 31.16 -8.25 8.62
N GLY A 70 32.00 -8.77 7.72
CA GLY A 70 31.57 -9.63 6.60
C GLY A 70 30.81 -8.90 5.49
N PHE A 71 30.48 -7.62 5.67
CA PHE A 71 29.89 -6.80 4.60
C PHE A 71 30.93 -6.52 3.53
N GLY A 72 30.55 -6.74 2.27
CA GLY A 72 31.42 -6.48 1.13
C GLY A 72 30.61 -6.02 -0.07
N ARG A 73 31.24 -5.18 -0.91
CA ARG A 73 30.65 -4.60 -2.11
C ARG A 73 31.33 -5.17 -3.33
N ASP A 74 30.54 -5.42 -4.36
CA ASP A 74 31.01 -5.87 -5.67
C ASP A 74 30.23 -5.09 -6.72
N ILE A 75 30.91 -4.14 -7.36
CA ILE A 75 30.28 -3.17 -8.27
C ILE A 75 30.04 -3.81 -9.64
N SER A 76 30.83 -4.81 -10.02
CA SER A 76 30.64 -5.56 -11.28
C SER A 76 29.23 -6.15 -11.40
N LYS A 77 28.59 -6.52 -10.28
CA LYS A 77 27.22 -7.04 -10.23
C LYS A 77 26.12 -6.03 -10.56
N TRP A 78 26.48 -4.78 -10.82
CA TRP A 78 25.56 -3.74 -11.28
C TRP A 78 25.52 -3.61 -12.80
N ILE A 79 26.50 -4.20 -13.50
CA ILE A 79 26.55 -4.21 -14.96
C ILE A 79 25.32 -4.94 -15.51
N GLY A 80 24.60 -4.29 -16.43
CA GLY A 80 23.42 -4.85 -17.09
C GLY A 80 22.16 -4.96 -16.22
N LYS A 81 22.15 -4.36 -15.02
CA LYS A 81 20.91 -4.26 -14.23
C LYS A 81 20.11 -3.05 -14.66
N GLU A 82 18.82 -3.29 -14.89
CA GLU A 82 17.85 -2.23 -15.20
C GLU A 82 17.13 -1.74 -13.93
N THR A 83 17.00 -2.61 -12.92
CA THR A 83 16.20 -2.31 -11.72
C THR A 83 16.88 -2.73 -10.42
N VAL A 84 16.52 -2.04 -9.34
CA VAL A 84 16.99 -2.27 -7.98
C VAL A 84 15.83 -2.42 -7.00
N LEU A 85 16.09 -3.10 -5.89
CA LEU A 85 15.17 -3.08 -4.78
C LEU A 85 15.15 -1.68 -4.15
N PRO A 86 13.96 -1.20 -3.75
CA PRO A 86 13.85 0.07 -3.04
C PRO A 86 14.52 -0.03 -1.67
N SER A 87 15.01 1.10 -1.16
CA SER A 87 15.46 1.18 0.23
C SER A 87 14.28 1.12 1.21
N ASN A 88 14.59 1.05 2.50
CA ASN A 88 13.60 1.18 3.59
C ASN A 88 13.09 2.62 3.79
N VAL A 89 13.56 3.58 2.98
CA VAL A 89 13.11 4.97 2.98
C VAL A 89 12.35 5.23 1.68
N ILE A 90 11.06 5.55 1.80
CA ILE A 90 10.20 5.80 0.64
C ILE A 90 9.90 7.30 0.59
N SER A 91 10.38 7.96 -0.46
CA SER A 91 10.11 9.37 -0.73
C SER A 91 8.82 9.50 -1.55
N LEU A 92 7.81 10.17 -1.00
CA LEU A 92 6.52 10.40 -1.64
C LEU A 92 6.12 11.87 -1.50
N ALA A 93 5.45 12.42 -2.53
CA ALA A 93 4.89 13.76 -2.47
C ALA A 93 3.70 13.82 -1.50
N LEU A 94 3.62 14.86 -0.68
CA LEU A 94 2.49 15.07 0.23
C LEU A 94 1.22 15.43 -0.55
N VAL A 95 0.06 15.01 -0.04
CA VAL A 95 -1.24 15.41 -0.59
C VAL A 95 -1.56 16.82 -0.10
N GLY A 96 -1.39 17.82 -0.98
CA GLY A 96 -1.71 19.22 -0.68
C GLY A 96 -3.19 19.59 -0.80
N LYS A 97 -3.99 18.78 -1.51
CA LYS A 97 -5.42 19.06 -1.72
C LYS A 97 -6.24 18.60 -0.52
N ASN A 98 -6.91 19.55 0.15
CA ASN A 98 -7.86 19.22 1.21
C ASN A 98 -9.06 18.49 0.61
N ARG A 99 -9.28 17.24 1.02
CA ARG A 99 -10.37 16.37 0.54
C ARG A 99 -11.46 16.16 1.60
N GLY A 100 -11.63 17.13 2.50
CA GLY A 100 -12.57 17.00 3.63
C GLY A 100 -12.05 16.10 4.76
N HIS A 101 -10.76 15.76 4.74
CA HIS A 101 -10.09 14.99 5.79
C HIS A 101 -8.73 15.64 6.09
N PRO A 102 -8.40 15.93 7.37
CA PRO A 102 -7.24 16.74 7.74
C PRO A 102 -5.89 16.02 7.56
N ALA A 103 -5.90 14.69 7.50
CA ALA A 103 -4.70 13.86 7.45
C ALA A 103 -4.75 12.81 6.33
N VAL A 104 -4.92 13.25 5.09
CA VAL A 104 -4.86 12.34 3.92
C VAL A 104 -3.42 11.98 3.59
N PHE A 105 -3.14 10.69 3.45
CA PHE A 105 -1.86 10.19 2.91
C PHE A 105 -1.95 9.94 1.39
N PRO A 106 -0.81 9.97 0.67
CA PRO A 106 -0.75 9.71 -0.77
C PRO A 106 -1.20 8.28 -1.09
N VAL A 107 -1.89 8.07 -2.21
CA VAL A 107 -2.34 6.73 -2.65
C VAL A 107 -1.15 5.82 -2.97
N ASP A 108 -0.02 6.38 -3.38
CA ASP A 108 1.21 5.63 -3.65
C ASP A 108 1.76 4.91 -2.41
N LEU A 109 1.46 5.41 -1.21
CA LEU A 109 1.91 4.83 0.04
C LEU A 109 1.27 3.45 0.31
N PRO A 110 -0.07 3.30 0.42
CA PRO A 110 -0.68 1.99 0.51
C PRO A 110 -0.45 1.15 -0.76
N LEU A 111 -0.35 1.78 -1.94
CA LEU A 111 -0.06 1.06 -3.19
C LEU A 111 1.26 0.28 -3.13
N PHE A 112 2.33 0.92 -2.65
CA PHE A 112 3.63 0.28 -2.45
C PHE A 112 3.50 -0.98 -1.58
N PHE A 113 2.84 -0.87 -0.43
CA PHE A 113 2.71 -1.99 0.48
C PHE A 113 1.74 -3.06 -0.02
N ILE A 114 0.67 -2.70 -0.73
CA ILE A 114 -0.26 -3.68 -1.32
C ILE A 114 0.46 -4.51 -2.38
N LYS A 115 1.29 -3.90 -3.24
CA LYS A 115 2.12 -4.64 -4.21
C LYS A 115 3.09 -5.59 -3.52
N LEU A 116 3.75 -5.12 -2.46
CA LEU A 116 4.76 -5.88 -1.74
C LEU A 116 4.18 -7.02 -0.90
N LEU A 117 3.05 -6.81 -0.25
CA LEU A 117 2.61 -7.62 0.89
C LEU A 117 1.24 -8.29 0.69
N CYS A 118 0.45 -7.85 -0.30
CA CYS A 118 -0.86 -8.44 -0.57
C CYS A 118 -0.81 -9.36 -1.80
N PRO A 119 -1.14 -10.66 -1.66
CA PRO A 119 -1.24 -11.54 -2.81
C PRO A 119 -2.32 -11.07 -3.79
N PRO A 120 -2.26 -11.49 -5.06
CA PRO A 120 -3.36 -11.34 -6.02
C PRO A 120 -4.69 -11.82 -5.39
N ASP A 121 -5.78 -11.10 -5.66
CA ASP A 121 -7.12 -11.35 -5.09
C ASP A 121 -7.21 -11.34 -3.55
N GLY A 122 -6.12 -10.94 -2.89
CA GLY A 122 -6.01 -10.77 -1.46
C GLY A 122 -6.96 -9.70 -0.93
N LEU A 123 -7.16 -9.72 0.39
CA LEU A 123 -8.01 -8.79 1.11
C LEU A 123 -7.17 -7.78 1.89
N VAL A 124 -7.35 -6.50 1.61
CA VAL A 124 -6.75 -5.38 2.35
C VAL A 124 -7.76 -4.86 3.39
N VAL A 125 -7.34 -4.69 4.64
CA VAL A 125 -8.22 -4.18 5.69
C VAL A 125 -7.62 -2.92 6.30
N ASP A 126 -8.35 -1.81 6.24
CA ASP A 126 -7.93 -0.55 6.86
C ASP A 126 -8.91 -0.15 7.95
N PRO A 127 -8.56 -0.29 9.24
CA PRO A 127 -9.45 0.06 10.35
C PRO A 127 -9.56 1.57 10.62
N PHE A 128 -8.74 2.40 9.94
CA PHE A 128 -8.70 3.85 10.08
C PHE A 128 -8.66 4.51 8.70
N ALA A 129 -9.60 4.11 7.84
CA ALA A 129 -9.56 4.39 6.42
C ALA A 129 -9.64 5.89 6.08
N GLY A 130 -10.24 6.70 6.95
CA GLY A 130 -10.41 8.14 6.76
C GLY A 130 -11.00 8.45 5.39
N SER A 131 -10.21 9.14 4.56
CA SER A 131 -10.62 9.52 3.21
C SER A 131 -10.66 8.39 2.17
N GLY A 132 -10.22 7.17 2.49
CA GLY A 132 -10.32 5.99 1.62
C GLY A 132 -9.14 5.76 0.65
N SER A 133 -7.98 6.38 0.86
CA SER A 133 -6.81 6.21 -0.03
C SER A 133 -6.36 4.75 -0.16
N THR A 134 -6.46 3.95 0.90
CA THR A 134 -6.14 2.51 0.88
C THR A 134 -7.05 1.72 -0.04
N GLY A 135 -8.34 2.04 -0.09
CA GLY A 135 -9.28 1.37 -0.99
C GLY A 135 -8.99 1.65 -2.46
N LEU A 136 -8.66 2.89 -2.79
CA LEU A 136 -8.26 3.25 -4.17
C LEU A 136 -7.02 2.47 -4.61
N ALA A 137 -6.02 2.37 -3.73
CA ALA A 137 -4.83 1.58 -4.00
C ALA A 137 -5.16 0.08 -4.18
N ALA A 138 -6.03 -0.49 -3.33
CA ALA A 138 -6.45 -1.88 -3.44
C ALA A 138 -7.19 -2.16 -4.76
N ILE A 139 -8.19 -1.34 -5.10
CA ILE A 139 -8.98 -1.47 -6.33
C ILE A 139 -8.10 -1.32 -7.57
N SER A 140 -7.19 -0.34 -7.60
CA SER A 140 -6.28 -0.17 -8.74
C SER A 140 -5.36 -1.36 -8.98
N GLN A 141 -5.19 -2.21 -7.97
CA GLN A 141 -4.43 -3.44 -8.04
C GLN A 141 -5.33 -4.68 -8.17
N ASN A 142 -6.64 -4.56 -8.37
CA ASN A 142 -7.57 -5.71 -8.37
C ASN A 142 -7.49 -6.53 -7.07
N ARG A 143 -7.36 -5.85 -5.91
CA ARG A 143 -7.46 -6.47 -4.59
C ARG A 143 -8.80 -6.13 -3.96
N ARG A 144 -9.32 -7.03 -3.13
CA ARG A 144 -10.49 -6.77 -2.30
C ARG A 144 -10.09 -5.88 -1.15
N CYS A 145 -11.02 -5.05 -0.65
CA CYS A 145 -10.75 -4.25 0.54
C CYS A 145 -11.95 -4.12 1.48
N VAL A 146 -11.67 -4.00 2.78
CA VAL A 146 -12.61 -3.56 3.82
C VAL A 146 -12.04 -2.31 4.46
N LEU A 147 -12.81 -1.23 4.41
CA LEU A 147 -12.44 0.07 4.97
C LEU A 147 -13.39 0.38 6.12
N ILE A 148 -12.82 0.71 7.28
CA ILE A 148 -13.57 1.02 8.49
C ILE A 148 -13.09 2.38 8.98
N ASP A 149 -14.03 3.20 9.42
CA ASP A 149 -13.77 4.45 10.11
C ASP A 149 -14.91 4.70 11.10
N ASN A 150 -14.64 5.36 12.22
CA ASN A 150 -15.68 5.66 13.22
C ASN A 150 -16.48 6.92 12.86
N ASN A 151 -16.00 7.73 11.91
CA ASN A 151 -16.64 8.95 11.48
C ASN A 151 -17.46 8.71 10.20
N GLU A 152 -18.78 8.90 10.30
CA GLU A 152 -19.70 8.70 9.18
C GLU A 152 -19.38 9.63 7.98
N VAL A 153 -18.91 10.86 8.22
CA VAL A 153 -18.53 11.81 7.16
C VAL A 153 -17.34 11.29 6.37
N TYR A 154 -16.37 10.66 7.03
CA TYR A 154 -15.21 10.05 6.39
C TYR A 154 -15.61 8.81 5.60
N CYS A 155 -16.49 7.97 6.15
CA CYS A 155 -17.07 6.84 5.44
C CYS A 155 -17.79 7.27 4.14
N LYS A 156 -18.63 8.31 4.19
CA LYS A 156 -19.31 8.88 3.01
C LYS A 156 -18.31 9.43 2.00
N THR A 157 -17.29 10.13 2.46
CA THR A 157 -16.22 10.68 1.62
C THR A 157 -15.44 9.58 0.91
N ALA A 158 -15.03 8.53 1.63
CA ALA A 158 -14.35 7.38 1.07
C ALA A 158 -15.23 6.65 0.04
N ARG A 159 -16.49 6.39 0.37
CA ARG A 159 -17.44 5.73 -0.54
C ARG A 159 -17.61 6.50 -1.85
N ARG A 160 -17.85 7.81 -1.78
CA ARG A 160 -17.98 8.67 -2.97
C ARG A 160 -16.73 8.58 -3.84
N ARG A 161 -15.54 8.70 -3.25
CA ARG A 161 -14.27 8.64 -3.99
C ARG A 161 -14.06 7.29 -4.67
N LEU A 162 -14.42 6.19 -4.01
CA LEU A 162 -14.29 4.85 -4.60
C LEU A 162 -15.21 4.71 -5.81
N ILE A 163 -16.45 5.20 -5.71
CA ILE A 163 -17.40 5.21 -6.83
C ILE A 163 -16.84 6.08 -7.98
N GLU A 164 -16.47 7.33 -7.73
CA GLU A 164 -15.92 8.20 -8.77
C GLU A 164 -14.75 7.53 -9.52
N GLU A 165 -13.82 6.90 -8.81
CA GLU A 165 -12.66 6.26 -9.44
C GLU A 165 -12.99 4.95 -10.17
N THR A 166 -13.98 4.18 -9.70
CA THR A 166 -14.39 2.93 -10.38
C THR A 166 -15.29 3.17 -11.58
N PHE A 167 -15.96 4.32 -11.65
CA PHE A 167 -16.95 4.63 -12.69
C PHE A 167 -16.43 5.58 -13.79
N VAL A 168 -15.24 6.18 -13.65
CA VAL A 168 -14.61 6.92 -14.75
C VAL A 168 -14.09 5.91 -15.79
N PRO A 169 -14.59 5.93 -17.06
CA PRO A 169 -13.99 5.14 -18.12
C PRO A 169 -12.56 5.62 -18.30
N LYS A 170 -11.59 4.70 -18.18
CA LYS A 170 -10.19 5.01 -18.51
C LYS A 170 -10.11 5.34 -20.01
N SER A 171 -10.20 6.62 -20.37
CA SER A 171 -9.87 7.05 -21.71
C SER A 171 -8.36 6.91 -21.91
N ASN A 172 -8.02 6.02 -22.85
CA ASN A 172 -6.74 5.88 -23.56
C ASN A 172 -5.62 5.05 -22.87
N GLY A 173 -5.48 3.82 -23.35
CA GLY A 173 -4.27 2.99 -23.20
C GLY A 173 -4.58 1.51 -23.42
N ARG A 174 -4.25 0.99 -24.61
CA ARG A 174 -4.52 -0.38 -25.09
C ARG A 174 -4.15 -1.47 -24.07
N HIS A 175 -5.11 -1.97 -23.31
CA HIS A 175 -5.07 -3.31 -22.72
C HIS A 175 -6.50 -3.86 -22.73
N HIS A 176 -6.70 -4.99 -23.40
CA HIS A 176 -7.94 -5.76 -23.34
C HIS A 176 -8.19 -6.14 -21.87
N VAL A 177 -9.18 -5.51 -21.25
CA VAL A 177 -9.72 -5.94 -19.95
C VAL A 177 -11.02 -6.69 -20.24
N THR A 178 -11.05 -7.95 -19.83
CA THR A 178 -12.24 -8.81 -19.82
C THR A 178 -13.32 -8.10 -19.03
N GLN A 179 -14.46 -7.83 -19.67
CA GLN A 179 -15.58 -7.11 -19.08
C GLN A 179 -16.09 -7.87 -17.83
N ALA A 180 -16.06 -7.22 -16.67
CA ALA A 180 -16.94 -7.62 -15.59
C ALA A 180 -18.35 -7.15 -15.95
N ASN A 181 -19.29 -8.10 -16.04
CA ASN A 181 -20.65 -7.91 -16.51
C ASN A 181 -21.38 -6.79 -15.76
N GLY A 182 -21.99 -5.86 -16.52
CA GLY A 182 -22.75 -4.72 -16.02
C GLY A 182 -23.99 -5.04 -15.16
N PHE A 183 -24.27 -6.31 -14.92
CA PHE A 183 -25.36 -6.76 -14.06
C PHE A 183 -25.05 -6.68 -12.56
N GLU A 184 -23.78 -6.78 -12.15
CA GLU A 184 -23.38 -6.52 -10.74
C GLU A 184 -23.28 -5.01 -10.43
N GLN A 185 -23.09 -4.18 -11.45
CA GLN A 185 -22.92 -2.73 -11.32
C GLN A 185 -24.21 -2.01 -10.87
N ALA A 186 -25.40 -2.47 -11.29
CA ALA A 186 -26.68 -1.90 -10.88
C ALA A 186 -27.05 -2.24 -9.42
N LYS A 187 -26.78 -3.48 -8.97
CA LYS A 187 -27.07 -3.91 -7.59
C LYS A 187 -26.31 -3.12 -6.53
N LEU A 188 -25.08 -2.69 -6.85
CA LEU A 188 -24.26 -1.90 -5.95
C LEU A 188 -24.79 -0.46 -5.79
N LEU A 189 -25.39 0.11 -6.84
CA LEU A 189 -26.01 1.43 -6.81
C LEU A 189 -27.39 1.41 -6.11
N ASP A 190 -28.20 0.39 -6.35
CA ASP A 190 -29.53 0.25 -5.71
C ASP A 190 -29.43 -0.02 -4.20
N ALA A 191 -28.37 -0.70 -3.76
CA ALA A 191 -28.05 -0.88 -2.34
C ALA A 191 -27.56 0.41 -1.64
N VAL A 192 -27.16 1.45 -2.40
CA VAL A 192 -26.79 2.77 -1.86
C VAL A 192 -28.03 3.58 -1.51
N SER A 193 -29.13 3.40 -2.24
CA SER A 193 -30.28 4.32 -2.21
C SER A 193 -31.42 3.87 -1.26
N SER A 194 -31.55 2.57 -0.94
CA SER A 194 -32.86 2.04 -0.51
C SER A 194 -33.02 1.59 0.96
N LYS A 195 -32.06 1.72 1.88
CA LYS A 195 -32.34 1.40 3.31
C LYS A 195 -31.71 2.37 4.32
N PRO A 196 -32.50 3.08 5.14
CA PRO A 196 -31.97 3.70 6.35
C PRO A 196 -31.48 2.61 7.30
N MET A 197 -30.25 2.76 7.79
CA MET A 197 -29.65 1.84 8.75
C MET A 197 -30.46 1.89 10.04
N SER A 198 -31.13 0.78 10.41
CA SER A 198 -31.84 0.68 11.69
C SER A 198 -30.85 0.92 12.83
N LYS A 199 -31.17 1.82 13.77
CA LYS A 199 -30.35 2.09 14.95
C LYS A 199 -30.04 0.77 15.69
N SER A 200 -28.83 0.23 15.54
CA SER A 200 -28.42 -0.98 16.25
C SER A 200 -28.21 -0.64 17.74
N LYS A 201 -28.85 -1.40 18.63
CA LYS A 201 -28.68 -1.26 20.08
C LYS A 201 -27.19 -1.43 20.46
N PRO A 202 -26.67 -0.68 21.45
CA PRO A 202 -25.29 -0.81 21.88
C PRO A 202 -25.02 -2.22 22.42
N VAL A 203 -24.00 -2.89 21.89
CA VAL A 203 -23.52 -4.18 22.39
C VAL A 203 -22.77 -3.93 23.71
N ARG A 204 -23.38 -4.31 24.84
CA ARG A 204 -22.69 -4.35 26.13
C ARG A 204 -21.75 -5.56 26.15
N TYR A 205 -20.44 -5.31 26.24
CA TYR A 205 -19.47 -6.36 26.58
C TYR A 205 -19.40 -6.49 28.10
N SER A 206 -19.74 -7.65 28.65
CA SER A 206 -19.45 -7.99 30.04
C SER A 206 -18.04 -8.56 30.13
N ILE A 207 -17.12 -7.81 30.74
CA ILE A 207 -15.79 -8.32 31.09
C ILE A 207 -15.95 -9.23 32.32
N SER A 208 -15.83 -10.55 32.15
CA SER A 208 -15.75 -11.46 33.29
C SER A 208 -14.41 -11.23 33.99
N LYS A 209 -14.44 -10.70 35.22
CA LYS A 209 -13.24 -10.63 36.07
C LYS A 209 -12.72 -12.05 36.30
N ARG A 210 -11.55 -12.38 35.73
CA ARG A 210 -10.82 -13.59 36.15
C ARG A 210 -10.40 -13.38 37.61
N LYS A 211 -10.82 -14.29 38.49
CA LYS A 211 -10.33 -14.35 39.88
C LYS A 211 -8.80 -14.53 39.83
N LYS A 212 -8.10 -13.71 40.61
CA LYS A 212 -6.67 -13.86 40.88
C LYS A 212 -6.42 -15.15 41.64
#